data_AF-A0A497MEH2-F1
#
_entry.id   AF-A0A497MEH2-F1
#
_cell.length_a   1.000
_cell.length_b   1.000
_cell.length_c   1.000
_cell.angle_alpha   90.00
_cell.angle_beta   90.00
_cell.angle_gamma   90.00
#
_symmetry.space_group_name_H-M   'P 1'
#
loop_
_entity.id
_entity.type
_entity.pdbx_description
1 polymer ?
#
loop_
_entity_poly.entity_id
_entity_poly.type
_entity_poly.pdbx_seq_one_letter_code
_entity_poly.pdbx_strand_id
1 'polypeptide(L)'
;MALAELARKYVREGFQEDEVRRRLSFVEAKTMVVHMTSESALEAAKAYLELRRHASKAGLRTPSLADAIVYATAKMLGGSLVTGDALFQGLPAVTYLR
;
A
#
# COMPACT_ATOMS: atom_id res chain seq x y z
N MET A 1 -4.73 -5.34 -0.34
CA MET A 1 -3.26 -5.53 -0.32
C MET A 1 -2.73 -5.52 1.12
N ALA A 2 -2.90 -4.43 1.90
CA ALA A 2 -2.35 -4.31 3.25
C ALA A 2 -2.69 -5.48 4.21
N LEU A 3 -3.94 -5.97 4.22
CA LEU A 3 -4.32 -7.13 5.02
C LEU A 3 -3.49 -8.38 4.68
N ALA A 4 -3.18 -8.61 3.40
CA ALA A 4 -2.34 -9.73 2.99
C ALA A 4 -0.88 -9.57 3.44
N GLU A 5 -0.36 -8.34 3.43
CA GLU A 5 0.99 -8.06 3.97
C GLU A 5 1.06 -8.26 5.49
N LEU A 6 0.04 -7.80 6.22
CA LEU A 6 -0.09 -8.04 7.65
C LEU A 6 -0.19 -9.54 7.97
N ALA A 7 -1.04 -10.26 7.27
CA ALA A 7 -1.18 -11.72 7.41
C ALA A 7 0.16 -12.42 7.18
N ARG A 8 0.83 -12.12 6.06
CA ARG A 8 2.16 -12.68 5.73
C ARG A 8 3.19 -12.35 6.80
N LYS A 9 3.20 -11.12 7.34
CA LYS A 9 4.10 -10.72 8.43
C LYS A 9 3.86 -11.58 9.67
N TYR A 10 2.61 -11.67 10.13
CA TYR A 10 2.29 -12.45 11.33
C TYR A 10 2.60 -13.94 11.15
N VAL A 11 2.26 -14.53 10.00
CA VAL A 11 2.61 -15.93 9.72
C VAL A 11 4.14 -16.13 9.72
N ARG A 12 4.90 -15.23 9.09
CA ARG A 12 6.37 -15.28 9.08
C ARG A 12 6.98 -15.16 10.49
N GLU A 13 6.33 -14.43 11.39
CA GLU A 13 6.77 -14.24 12.77
C GLU A 13 6.31 -15.37 13.71
N GLY A 14 5.63 -16.40 13.20
CA GLY A 14 5.27 -17.60 13.96
C GLY A 14 3.94 -17.51 14.73
N PHE A 15 3.11 -16.52 14.42
CA PHE A 15 1.79 -16.39 15.03
C PHE A 15 0.85 -17.52 14.59
N GLN A 16 0.03 -18.01 15.51
CA GLN A 16 -0.98 -19.04 15.22
C GLN A 16 -2.09 -18.48 14.33
N GLU A 17 -2.62 -19.30 13.41
CA GLU A 17 -3.59 -18.85 12.41
C GLU A 17 -4.82 -18.17 13.02
N ASP A 18 -5.36 -18.72 14.12
CA ASP A 18 -6.51 -18.12 14.82
C ASP A 18 -6.19 -16.74 15.40
N GLU A 19 -4.95 -16.52 15.86
CA GLU A 19 -4.52 -15.20 16.32
C GLU A 19 -4.37 -14.23 15.15
N VAL A 20 -3.82 -14.68 14.03
CA VAL A 20 -3.73 -13.88 12.80
C VAL A 20 -5.12 -13.45 12.36
N ARG A 21 -6.09 -14.38 12.28
CA ARG A 21 -7.48 -14.09 11.91
C ARG A 21 -8.10 -13.05 12.85
N ARG A 22 -7.98 -13.21 14.17
CA ARG A 22 -8.49 -12.24 15.14
C ARG A 22 -7.91 -10.83 14.94
N ARG A 23 -6.60 -10.74 14.71
CA ARG A 23 -5.92 -9.45 14.48
C ARG A 23 -6.37 -8.79 13.17
N LEU A 24 -6.54 -9.57 12.10
CA LEU A 24 -7.04 -9.06 10.82
C LEU A 24 -8.49 -8.57 10.95
N SER A 25 -9.37 -9.34 11.59
CA SER A 25 -10.76 -8.93 11.81
C SER A 25 -10.88 -7.66 12.66
N PHE A 26 -9.97 -7.45 13.61
CA PHE A 26 -9.90 -6.19 14.35
C PHE A 26 -9.56 -5.00 13.44
N VAL A 27 -8.60 -5.15 12.52
CA VAL A 27 -8.26 -4.12 11.54
C VAL A 27 -9.45 -3.85 10.61
N GLU A 28 -10.10 -4.89 10.10
CA GLU A 28 -11.29 -4.77 9.24
C GLU A 28 -12.44 -4.04 9.96
N ALA A 29 -12.67 -4.31 11.24
CA ALA A 29 -13.72 -3.65 12.03
C ALA A 29 -13.43 -2.17 12.31
N LYS A 30 -12.18 -1.70 12.18
CA LYS A 30 -11.75 -0.33 12.48
C LYS A 30 -11.38 0.49 11.24
N THR A 31 -11.37 -0.13 10.06
CA THR A 31 -10.91 0.50 8.83
C THR A 31 -11.87 0.20 7.69
N MET A 32 -11.88 1.08 6.69
CA MET A 32 -12.55 0.78 5.43
C MET A 32 -11.63 -0.09 4.57
N VAL A 33 -12.09 -1.29 4.21
CA VAL A 33 -11.38 -2.16 3.28
C VAL A 33 -11.78 -1.81 1.85
N VAL A 34 -10.80 -1.40 1.05
CA VAL A 34 -11.00 -1.16 -0.39
C VAL A 34 -10.73 -2.44 -1.15
N HIS A 35 -11.76 -2.94 -1.85
CA HIS A 35 -11.63 -4.09 -2.73
C HIS A 35 -11.05 -3.71 -4.09
N MET A 36 -10.27 -4.61 -4.67
CA MET A 36 -9.74 -4.41 -6.01
C MET A 36 -10.85 -4.58 -7.06
N THR A 37 -11.02 -3.58 -7.90
CA THR A 37 -11.86 -3.61 -9.11
C THR A 37 -11.00 -3.51 -10.36
N SER A 38 -11.60 -3.67 -11.53
CA SER A 38 -10.92 -3.42 -12.81
C SER A 38 -10.41 -1.98 -12.92
N GLU A 39 -11.19 -1.00 -12.43
CA GLU A 39 -10.83 0.40 -12.39
C GLU A 39 -9.61 0.63 -11.49
N SER A 40 -9.64 0.15 -10.24
CA SER A 40 -8.50 0.32 -9.33
C SER A 40 -7.25 -0.42 -9.81
N ALA A 41 -7.41 -1.55 -10.52
CA ALA A 41 -6.29 -2.27 -11.13
C ALA A 41 -5.63 -1.45 -12.24
N LEU A 42 -6.43 -0.78 -13.08
CA LEU A 42 -5.91 0.09 -14.13
C LEU A 42 -5.20 1.31 -13.54
N GLU A 43 -5.75 1.93 -12.49
CA GLU A 43 -5.11 3.04 -11.79
C GLU A 43 -3.81 2.62 -11.10
N ALA A 44 -3.76 1.42 -10.51
CA ALA A 44 -2.54 0.86 -9.96
C ALA A 44 -1.46 0.67 -11.04
N ALA A 45 -1.81 0.21 -12.25
CA ALA A 45 -0.86 0.08 -13.35
C ALA A 45 -0.28 1.44 -13.78
N LYS A 46 -1.12 2.47 -13.88
CA LYS A 46 -0.67 3.85 -14.18
C LYS A 46 0.23 4.39 -13.07
N ALA A 47 -0.17 4.22 -11.82
CA ALA A 47 0.60 4.62 -10.64
C ALA A 47 1.97 3.92 -10.58
N TYR A 48 2.05 2.65 -10.98
CA TYR A 48 3.32 1.93 -11.06
C TYR A 48 4.30 2.60 -12.03
N LEU A 49 3.84 2.99 -13.22
CA LEU A 49 4.67 3.69 -14.21
C LEU A 49 5.06 5.10 -13.74
N GLU A 50 4.19 5.78 -13.00
CA GLU A 50 4.49 7.05 -12.33
C GLU A 50 5.62 6.87 -11.30
N LEU A 51 5.45 5.92 -10.37
CA LEU A 51 6.43 5.59 -9.33
C LEU A 51 7.76 5.13 -9.92
N ARG A 52 7.76 4.31 -10.98
CA ARG A 52 8.99 3.86 -11.67
C ARG A 52 9.80 5.03 -12.21
N ARG A 53 9.13 6.00 -12.85
CA ARG A 53 9.78 7.21 -13.38
C ARG A 53 10.28 8.10 -12.26
N HIS A 54 9.50 8.28 -11.20
CA HIS A 54 9.90 9.03 -10.01
C HIS A 54 11.15 8.41 -9.35
N ALA A 55 11.10 7.12 -9.03
CA ALA A 55 12.19 6.40 -8.39
C ALA A 55 13.47 6.44 -9.21
N SER A 56 13.36 6.24 -10.54
CA SER A 56 14.52 6.32 -11.43
C SER A 56 15.17 7.70 -11.44
N LYS A 57 14.38 8.78 -11.43
CA LYS A 57 14.91 10.16 -11.36
C LYS A 57 15.57 10.48 -10.02
N ALA A 58 15.04 9.90 -8.94
CA ALA A 58 15.51 10.14 -7.58
C ALA A 58 16.60 9.15 -7.12
N GLY A 59 17.00 8.18 -7.95
CA GLY A 59 17.97 7.15 -7.58
C GLY A 59 17.48 6.19 -6.50
N LEU A 60 16.16 6.00 -6.39
CA LEU A 60 15.52 5.18 -5.36
C LEU A 60 15.31 3.73 -5.83
N ARG A 61 14.91 2.86 -4.89
CA ARG A 61 14.57 1.46 -5.18
C ARG A 61 13.49 1.36 -6.26
N THR A 62 13.49 0.24 -6.98
CA THR A 62 12.38 -0.08 -7.87
C THR A 62 11.08 -0.28 -7.05
N PRO A 63 9.97 0.40 -7.40
CA PRO A 63 8.68 0.13 -6.79
C PRO A 63 8.18 -1.27 -7.14
N SER A 64 7.41 -1.86 -6.25
CA SER A 64 6.61 -3.06 -6.48
C SER A 64 5.22 -2.70 -7.00
N LEU A 65 4.47 -3.70 -7.48
CA LEU A 65 3.05 -3.51 -7.77
C LEU A 65 2.24 -3.17 -6.50
N ALA A 66 2.64 -3.70 -5.35
CA ALA A 66 1.98 -3.43 -4.07
C ALA A 66 2.09 -1.94 -3.69
N ASP A 67 3.28 -1.34 -3.87
CA ASP A 67 3.53 0.10 -3.69
C ASP A 67 2.58 0.94 -4.57
N ALA A 68 2.41 0.52 -5.82
CA ALA A 68 1.52 1.20 -6.76
C ALA A 68 0.04 1.06 -6.39
N ILE A 69 -0.38 -0.10 -5.89
CA ILE A 69 -1.77 -0.34 -5.46
C ILE A 69 -2.14 0.59 -4.30
N VAL A 70 -1.29 0.71 -3.27
CA VAL A 70 -1.61 1.59 -2.12
C VAL A 70 -1.64 3.06 -2.52
N TYR A 71 -0.69 3.49 -3.37
CA TYR A 71 -0.65 4.87 -3.83
C TYR A 71 -1.83 5.21 -4.73
N ALA A 72 -2.20 4.34 -5.68
CA ALA A 72 -3.40 4.50 -6.49
C ALA A 72 -4.67 4.54 -5.63
N THR A 73 -4.77 3.65 -4.65
CA THR A 73 -5.93 3.62 -3.74
C THR A 73 -6.07 4.95 -2.98
N ALA A 74 -4.98 5.51 -2.45
CA ALA A 74 -5.01 6.80 -1.77
C ALA A 74 -5.48 7.93 -2.71
N LYS A 75 -4.94 7.99 -3.93
CA LYS A 75 -5.34 8.97 -4.95
C LYS A 75 -6.81 8.85 -5.32
N MET A 76 -7.30 7.64 -5.56
CA MET A 76 -8.70 7.38 -5.95
C MET A 76 -9.69 7.81 -4.87
N LEU A 77 -9.32 7.64 -3.59
CA LEU A 77 -10.14 8.07 -2.47
C LEU A 77 -10.05 9.59 -2.18
N GLY A 78 -9.23 10.33 -2.93
CA GLY A 78 -8.93 11.74 -2.63
C GLY A 78 -8.24 11.94 -1.27
N GLY A 79 -7.63 10.88 -0.73
CA GLY A 79 -6.98 10.86 0.56
C GLY A 79 -5.47 11.11 0.46
N SER A 80 -4.76 10.81 1.56
CA SER A 80 -3.30 10.86 1.61
C SER A 80 -2.72 9.50 2.01
N LEU A 81 -1.69 9.05 1.29
CA LEU A 81 -0.86 7.91 1.68
C LEU A 81 0.10 8.35 2.79
N VAL A 82 -0.12 7.85 4.00
CA VAL A 82 0.77 8.08 5.14
C VAL A 82 1.86 7.00 5.13
N THR A 83 3.13 7.40 5.00
CA THR A 83 4.25 6.45 4.87
C THR A 83 5.58 7.06 5.28
N GLY A 84 6.52 6.23 5.76
CA GLY A 84 7.93 6.61 5.96
C GLY A 84 8.86 6.13 4.83
N ASP A 85 8.33 5.48 3.79
CA ASP A 85 9.13 4.98 2.68
C ASP A 85 9.51 6.11 1.71
N ALA A 86 10.81 6.35 1.56
CA ALA A 86 11.37 7.40 0.72
C ALA A 86 10.95 7.28 -0.76
N LEU A 87 10.52 6.10 -1.22
CA LEU A 87 9.93 5.88 -2.55
C LEU A 87 8.80 6.88 -2.88
N PHE A 88 8.05 7.32 -1.87
CA PHE A 88 6.89 8.18 -2.03
C PHE A 88 7.18 9.66 -1.71
N GLN A 89 8.40 9.98 -1.29
CA GLN A 89 8.71 11.32 -0.79
C GLN A 89 8.58 12.37 -1.90
N GLY A 90 7.80 13.42 -1.62
CA GLY A 90 7.58 14.52 -2.56
C GLY A 90 6.55 14.22 -3.66
N LEU A 91 5.88 13.07 -3.63
CA LEU A 91 4.75 12.79 -4.51
C LEU A 91 3.46 13.45 -3.99
N PRO A 92 2.52 13.81 -4.89
CA PRO A 92 1.23 14.34 -4.49
C PRO A 92 0.43 13.29 -3.70
N ALA A 93 -0.49 13.74 -2.85
CA ALA A 93 -1.30 12.86 -2.01
C ALA A 93 -0.47 11.94 -1.08
N VAL A 94 0.71 12.38 -0.64
CA VAL A 94 1.55 11.65 0.33
C VAL A 94 1.81 12.52 1.56
N THR A 95 1.57 11.95 2.74
CA THR A 95 2.00 12.51 4.03
C THR A 95 3.19 11.70 4.50
N TYR A 96 4.39 12.26 4.34
CA TYR A 96 5.63 11.58 4.67
C TYR A 96 5.95 11.68 6.16
N LEU A 97 6.23 10.55 6.80
CA LEU A 97 6.67 10.47 8.20
C LEU A 97 8.20 10.37 8.25
N ARG A 98 8.84 11.31 8.96
CA ARG A 98 10.29 11.31 9.23
C ARG A 98 10.64 10.53 10.48
#